data_AF-A0A1D1Z0L9-F1
#
_entry.id   AF-A0A1D1Z0L9-F1
#
_cell.length_a   1.000
_cell.length_b   1.000
_cell.length_c   1.000
_cell.angle_alpha   90.00
_cell.angle_beta   90.00
_cell.angle_gamma   90.00
#
_symmetry.space_group_name_H-M   'P 1'
#
loop_
_entity.id
_entity.type
_entity.pdbx_description
1 polymer ?
#
loop_
_entity_poly.entity_id
_entity_poly.type
_entity_poly.pdbx_seq_one_letter_code
_entity_poly.pdbx_strand_id
1 'polypeptide(L)'
;MNAINGTIITYGQTGAGKTYSMEGPSISDCDPERKGLLPRVVDGLFEFIKSAEEATKYTVKMSMVEIYMEKVRDLFDLSKDNLQIKESRTQGIFLSGVTEASTQHFAGRDPECLSSFLSSFK
;
A
#
# COMPACT_ATOMS: atom_id res chain seq x y z
N MET A 1 -8.54 -14.50 5.79
CA MET A 1 -9.05 -13.40 4.96
C MET A 1 -9.96 -13.97 3.88
N ASN A 2 -11.22 -13.55 3.82
CA ASN A 2 -12.11 -13.88 2.71
C ASN A 2 -11.64 -13.05 1.51
N ALA A 3 -11.32 -13.68 0.39
CA ALA A 3 -10.71 -13.05 -0.79
C ALA A 3 -11.68 -12.03 -1.47
N ILE A 4 -11.86 -10.89 -0.83
CA ILE A 4 -12.80 -9.82 -1.21
C ILE A 4 -12.00 -8.54 -1.41
N ASN A 5 -12.34 -7.80 -2.47
CA ASN A 5 -11.73 -6.51 -2.76
C ASN A 5 -12.34 -5.41 -1.88
N GLY A 6 -11.51 -4.54 -1.32
CA GLY A 6 -11.93 -3.36 -0.56
C GLY A 6 -11.38 -2.08 -1.18
N THR A 7 -12.10 -0.97 -1.03
CA THR A 7 -11.67 0.35 -1.52
C THR A 7 -12.00 1.41 -0.48
N ILE A 8 -11.02 2.26 -0.18
CA ILE A 8 -11.16 3.38 0.76
C ILE A 8 -10.82 4.65 0.01
N ILE A 9 -11.69 5.66 0.12
CA ILE A 9 -11.53 6.95 -0.53
C ILE A 9 -11.60 8.05 0.52
N THR A 10 -10.61 8.93 0.53
CA THR A 10 -10.61 10.16 1.33
C THR A 10 -10.78 11.38 0.44
N TYR A 11 -11.76 12.22 0.75
CA TYR A 11 -12.08 13.43 0.00
C TYR A 11 -12.19 14.64 0.93
N GLY A 12 -12.06 15.85 0.38
CA GLY A 12 -12.13 17.11 1.14
C GLY A 12 -11.27 18.21 0.54
N GLN A 13 -11.45 19.46 0.98
CA GLN A 13 -10.65 20.60 0.53
C GLN A 13 -9.19 20.53 1.04
N THR A 14 -8.31 21.36 0.48
CA THR A 14 -6.94 21.55 1.03
C THR A 14 -7.03 22.04 2.47
N GLY A 15 -6.24 21.44 3.36
CA GLY A 15 -6.29 21.72 4.80
C GLY A 15 -7.35 20.93 5.58
N ALA A 16 -8.23 20.15 4.93
CA ALA A 16 -9.25 19.34 5.63
C ALA A 16 -8.70 18.10 6.38
N GLY A 17 -7.38 17.86 6.34
CA GLY A 17 -6.76 16.75 7.06
C GLY A 17 -6.74 15.40 6.34
N LYS A 18 -6.97 15.34 5.01
CA LYS A 18 -6.92 14.07 4.23
C LYS A 18 -5.65 13.25 4.48
N THR A 19 -4.49 13.89 4.36
CA THR A 19 -3.18 13.27 4.61
C THR A 19 -3.04 12.84 6.07
N TYR A 20 -3.54 13.65 7.02
CA TYR A 20 -3.51 13.31 8.44
C TYR A 20 -4.37 12.08 8.75
N SER A 21 -5.53 11.93 8.12
CA SER A 21 -6.36 10.74 8.29
C SER A 21 -5.75 9.50 7.64
N MET A 22 -5.14 9.61 6.45
CA MET A 22 -4.54 8.48 5.73
C MET A 22 -3.19 8.06 6.30
N GLU A 23 -2.26 8.98 6.48
CA GLU A 23 -0.87 8.71 6.89
C GLU A 23 -0.64 9.01 8.39
N GLY A 24 -1.28 10.04 8.93
CA GLY A 24 -1.00 10.57 10.27
C GLY A 24 -0.13 11.83 10.23
N PRO A 25 0.45 12.26 11.37
CA PRO A 25 1.39 13.39 11.42
C PRO A 25 2.70 13.09 10.69
N SER A 26 3.21 11.86 10.77
CA SER A 26 4.33 11.35 9.98
C SER A 26 4.31 9.82 9.98
N ILE A 27 4.72 9.20 8.87
CA ILE A 27 4.95 7.74 8.79
C ILE A 27 6.14 7.34 9.68
N SER A 28 7.07 8.27 9.91
CA SER A 28 8.27 8.07 10.74
C SER A 28 7.98 8.27 12.23
N ASP A 29 6.85 8.88 12.59
CA ASP A 29 6.49 9.10 13.98
C ASP A 29 6.01 7.77 14.58
N CYS A 30 6.72 7.32 15.60
CA CYS A 30 6.45 6.05 16.27
C CYS A 30 5.22 6.09 17.19
N ASP A 31 4.53 7.24 17.30
CA ASP A 31 3.38 7.41 18.20
C ASP A 31 2.21 6.53 17.74
N PRO A 32 1.93 5.42 18.44
CA PRO A 32 0.93 4.45 18.02
C PRO A 32 -0.50 5.03 18.07
N GLU A 33 -0.75 6.05 18.90
CA GLU A 33 -2.08 6.66 19.02
C GLU A 33 -2.38 7.56 17.83
N ARG A 34 -1.34 8.15 17.21
CA ARG A 34 -1.49 9.15 16.13
C ARG A 34 -1.33 8.59 14.72
N LYS A 35 -1.09 7.28 14.57
CA LYS A 35 -1.04 6.60 13.27
C LYS A 35 -2.32 6.84 12.46
N GLY A 36 -2.17 7.18 11.17
CA GLY A 36 -3.28 7.24 10.23
C GLY A 36 -3.84 5.86 9.87
N LEU A 37 -4.76 5.82 8.91
CA LEU A 37 -5.42 4.60 8.48
C LEU A 37 -4.47 3.62 7.76
N LEU A 38 -3.62 4.11 6.85
CA LEU A 38 -2.71 3.29 6.05
C LEU A 38 -1.77 2.45 6.93
N PRO A 39 -0.98 3.01 7.87
CA PRO A 39 -0.09 2.20 8.70
C PRO A 39 -0.86 1.21 9.58
N ARG A 40 -2.07 1.53 10.06
CA ARG A 40 -2.91 0.61 10.85
C ARG A 40 -3.38 -0.60 10.04
N VAL A 41 -3.80 -0.40 8.79
CA VAL A 41 -4.23 -1.48 7.89
C VAL A 41 -3.06 -2.40 7.58
N VAL A 42 -1.88 -1.83 7.31
CA VAL A 42 -0.69 -2.63 7.00
C VAL A 42 -0.22 -3.40 8.24
N ASP A 43 -0.18 -2.78 9.42
CA ASP A 43 0.13 -3.45 10.70
C ASP A 43 -0.81 -4.66 10.92
N GLY A 44 -2.13 -4.46 10.80
CA GLY A 44 -3.11 -5.54 10.97
C GLY A 44 -3.00 -6.66 9.93
N LEU A 45 -2.64 -6.34 8.68
CA LEU A 45 -2.38 -7.34 7.63
C LEU A 45 -1.18 -8.22 7.99
N PHE A 46 -0.07 -7.63 8.43
CA PHE A 46 1.13 -8.39 8.78
C PHE A 46 0.99 -9.14 10.12
N GLU A 47 0.23 -8.61 11.07
CA GLU A 47 -0.13 -9.33 12.30
C GLU A 47 -0.98 -10.57 12.00
N PHE A 48 -1.93 -10.47 11.07
CA PHE A 48 -2.69 -11.62 10.58
C PHE A 48 -1.79 -12.65 9.90
N ILE A 49 -0.87 -12.21 9.02
CA ILE A 49 0.09 -13.10 8.34
C ILE A 49 0.99 -13.81 9.36
N LYS A 50 1.42 -13.12 10.43
CA LYS A 50 2.28 -13.68 11.48
C LYS A 50 1.56 -14.71 12.36
N SER A 51 0.26 -14.53 12.58
CA SER A 51 -0.57 -15.45 13.38
C SER A 51 -1.14 -16.62 12.59
N ALA A 52 -0.98 -16.62 11.27
CA ALA A 52 -1.38 -17.72 10.40
C ALA A 52 -0.46 -18.95 10.54
N GLU A 53 -0.98 -20.13 10.19
CA GLU A 53 -0.24 -21.40 10.27
C GLU A 53 1.06 -21.37 9.45
N GLU A 54 2.14 -21.93 10.02
CA GLU A 54 3.50 -21.96 9.43
C GLU A 54 3.56 -22.57 8.02
N ALA A 55 2.60 -23.41 7.65
CA ALA A 55 2.55 -24.06 6.35
C ALA A 55 2.09 -23.14 5.20
N THR A 56 1.52 -21.96 5.50
CA THR A 56 0.96 -21.08 4.48
C THR A 56 1.97 -20.00 4.05
N LYS A 57 2.27 -19.95 2.74
CA LYS A 57 3.13 -18.92 2.15
C LYS A 57 2.29 -17.72 1.72
N TYR A 58 2.65 -16.53 2.19
CA TYR A 58 2.00 -15.28 1.79
C TYR A 58 2.95 -14.44 0.93
N THR A 59 2.43 -13.89 -0.16
CA THR A 59 3.11 -12.87 -0.96
C THR A 59 2.25 -11.61 -0.93
N VAL A 60 2.82 -10.54 -0.40
CA VAL A 60 2.18 -9.22 -0.39
C VAL A 60 2.81 -8.40 -1.50
N LYS A 61 1.96 -7.84 -2.37
CA LYS A 61 2.37 -6.94 -3.45
C LYS A 61 1.76 -5.57 -3.21
N MET A 62 2.56 -4.53 -3.45
CA MET A 62 2.14 -3.14 -3.36
C MET A 62 2.54 -2.41 -4.63
N SER A 63 1.67 -1.50 -5.06
CA SER A 63 1.94 -0.54 -6.14
C SER A 63 1.41 0.82 -5.70
N MET A 64 2.11 1.88 -6.07
CA MET A 64 1.71 3.24 -5.76
C MET A 64 1.74 4.08 -7.03
N VAL A 65 0.62 4.73 -7.33
CA VAL A 65 0.47 5.55 -8.54
C VAL A 65 -0.22 6.86 -8.19
N GLU A 66 0.10 7.91 -8.93
CA GLU A 66 -0.63 9.16 -8.90
C GLU A 66 -1.34 9.39 -10.23
N ILE A 67 -2.50 10.04 -10.18
CA ILE A 67 -3.21 10.50 -11.37
C ILE A 67 -3.18 12.03 -11.33
N TYR A 68 -2.49 12.62 -12.30
CA TYR A 68 -2.35 14.07 -12.40
C TYR A 68 -2.53 14.51 -13.86
N MET A 69 -3.46 15.43 -14.09
CA MET A 69 -3.83 15.89 -15.44
C MET A 69 -4.10 14.74 -16.42
N GLU A 70 -4.96 13.78 -16.02
CA GLU A 70 -5.31 12.58 -16.82
C GLU A 70 -4.13 11.63 -17.13
N LYS A 71 -2.96 11.83 -16.52
CA LYS A 71 -1.81 10.94 -16.67
C LYS A 71 -1.62 10.11 -15.41
N VAL A 72 -1.45 8.81 -15.59
CA VAL A 72 -1.09 7.88 -14.51
C VAL A 72 0.43 7.81 -14.41
N ARG A 73 1.00 8.20 -13.27
CA ARG A 73 2.45 8.14 -13.02
C ARG A 73 2.76 7.10 -11.97
N ASP A 74 3.81 6.33 -12.21
CA ASP A 74 4.33 5.37 -11.22
C ASP A 74 5.13 6.13 -10.16
N LEU A 75 4.82 5.91 -8.88
CA LEU A 75 5.53 6.55 -7.77
C LEU A 75 6.73 5.72 -7.28
N PHE A 76 6.86 4.47 -7.70
CA PHE A 76 8.06 3.66 -7.42
C PHE A 76 9.12 3.75 -8.52
N ASP A 77 8.70 4.07 -9.75
CA ASP A 77 9.61 4.29 -10.87
C ASP A 77 9.21 5.57 -11.62
N LEU A 78 9.82 6.69 -11.24
CA LEU A 78 9.54 8.01 -11.80
C LEU A 78 9.87 8.12 -13.31
N SER A 79 10.58 7.14 -13.90
CA SER A 79 10.79 7.10 -15.34
C SER A 79 9.54 6.67 -16.12
N LYS A 80 8.58 6.01 -15.45
CA LYS A 80 7.31 5.56 -16.02
C LYS A 80 6.23 6.61 -15.83
N ASP A 81 6.26 7.60 -16.73
CA ASP A 81 5.17 8.57 -16.89
C ASP A 81 4.10 8.02 -17.85
N ASN A 82 2.84 8.32 -17.56
CA ASN A 82 1.69 8.00 -18.40
C ASN A 82 1.44 6.50 -18.67
N LEU A 83 1.34 5.71 -17.60
CA LEU A 83 0.93 4.30 -17.64
C LEU A 83 -0.46 4.13 -18.26
N GLN A 84 -0.64 3.06 -19.04
CA GLN A 84 -1.91 2.75 -19.69
C GLN A 84 -2.83 1.91 -18.80
N ILE A 85 -4.09 2.34 -18.70
CA ILE A 85 -5.18 1.54 -18.14
C ILE A 85 -5.66 0.56 -19.22
N LYS A 86 -5.69 -0.74 -18.89
CA LYS A 86 -6.13 -1.81 -19.78
C LYS A 86 -7.20 -2.66 -19.11
N GLU A 87 -7.97 -3.39 -19.92
CA GLU A 87 -9.01 -4.30 -19.45
C GLU A 87 -8.70 -5.74 -19.91
N SER A 88 -8.86 -6.70 -19.00
CA SER A 88 -8.74 -8.14 -19.26
C SER A 88 -9.97 -8.86 -18.74
N ARG A 89 -10.41 -9.92 -19.45
CA ARG A 89 -11.54 -10.77 -19.01
C ARG A 89 -11.28 -11.48 -17.69
N THR A 90 -10.02 -11.72 -17.33
CA THR A 90 -9.64 -12.47 -16.12
C THR A 90 -9.29 -11.57 -14.94
N GLN A 91 -8.74 -10.39 -15.19
CA GLN A 91 -8.24 -9.48 -14.14
C GLN A 91 -9.08 -8.19 -14.01
N GLY A 92 -10.05 -7.96 -14.91
CA GLY A 92 -10.79 -6.70 -14.96
C GLY A 92 -9.90 -5.56 -15.45
N ILE A 93 -10.07 -4.39 -14.85
CA ILE A 93 -9.30 -3.17 -15.16
C ILE A 93 -7.98 -3.19 -14.40
N PHE A 94 -6.85 -3.00 -15.10
CA PHE A 94 -5.51 -3.01 -14.50
C PHE A 94 -4.57 -2.00 -15.17
N LEU A 95 -3.48 -1.67 -14.49
CA LEU A 95 -2.43 -0.78 -15.01
C LEU A 95 -1.31 -1.60 -15.66
N SER A 96 -1.03 -1.31 -16.93
CA SER A 96 -0.01 -2.01 -17.70
C SER A 96 1.37 -1.44 -17.40
N GLY A 97 2.28 -2.26 -16.85
CA GLY A 97 3.68 -1.88 -16.61
C GLY A 97 3.95 -1.17 -15.28
N VAL A 98 2.95 -1.10 -14.39
CA VAL A 98 3.12 -0.57 -13.03
C VAL A 98 4.15 -1.40 -12.27
N THR A 99 4.98 -0.71 -11.50
CA THR A 99 5.97 -1.34 -10.63
C THR A 99 5.28 -1.97 -9.43
N GLU A 100 5.61 -3.23 -9.16
CA GLU A 100 5.10 -3.98 -8.02
C GLU A 100 6.25 -4.25 -7.04
N ALA A 101 6.15 -3.71 -5.84
CA ALA A 101 7.02 -4.09 -4.73
C ALA A 101 6.44 -5.33 -4.06
N SER A 102 7.16 -6.44 -4.10
CA SER A 102 6.72 -7.69 -3.50
C SER A 102 7.55 -8.04 -2.27
N THR A 103 6.89 -8.36 -1.17
CA THR A 103 7.51 -8.98 0.00
C THR A 103 6.95 -10.37 0.22
N GLN A 104 7.85 -11.33 0.41
CA GLN A 104 7.51 -12.71 0.75
C GLN A 104 7.76 -12.90 2.24
N HIS A 105 6.70 -13.12 3.00
CA HIS A 105 6.83 -13.39 4.43
C HIS A 105 6.81 -14.91 4.66
N PHE A 106 7.88 -15.39 5.29
CA PHE A 106 7.93 -16.71 5.93
C PHE A 106 7.79 -16.45 7.43
N ALA A 107 6.88 -17.16 8.10
CA ALA A 107 6.70 -17.05 9.54
C ALA A 107 8.07 -17.17 10.25
N GLY A 108 8.45 -16.15 11.04
CA GLY A 108 9.68 -16.17 11.85
C GLY A 108 10.78 -15.17 11.51
N ARG A 109 10.62 -14.25 10.55
CA ARG A 109 11.54 -13.10 10.38
C ARG A 109 10.98 -11.84 11.05
N ASP A 110 11.81 -11.19 11.87
CA ASP A 110 11.47 -9.95 12.55
C ASP A 110 10.97 -8.88 11.58
N PRO A 111 9.99 -8.05 12.00
CA PRO A 111 9.53 -6.95 11.19
C PRO A 111 10.64 -5.91 11.15
N GLU A 112 11.32 -5.78 10.01
CA GLU A 112 11.90 -4.48 9.70
C GLU A 112 10.76 -3.46 9.88
N CYS A 113 11.04 -2.43 10.69
CA CYS A 113 10.05 -1.47 11.13
C CYS A 113 9.18 -1.07 9.94
N LEU A 114 7.86 -1.22 10.06
CA LEU A 114 6.91 -0.99 8.97
C LEU A 114 7.00 0.44 8.42
N SER A 115 7.52 1.36 9.25
CA SER A 115 7.96 2.71 8.90
C SER A 115 9.14 2.72 7.92
N SER A 116 10.10 1.79 7.99
CA SER A 116 11.19 1.61 7.02
C SER A 116 10.70 1.02 5.70
N PHE A 117 9.71 0.11 5.72
CA PHE A 117 9.08 -0.37 4.49
C PHE A 117 8.34 0.79 3.81
N LEU A 118 7.43 1.48 4.52
CA LEU A 118 6.71 2.63 3.97
C LEU A 118 7.61 3.84 3.68
N SER A 119 8.69 4.07 4.43
CA SER A 119 9.66 5.15 4.14
C SER A 119 10.65 4.81 3.03
N SER A 120 10.87 3.53 2.71
CA SER A 120 11.66 3.15 1.53
C SER A 120 10.95 3.50 0.21
N PHE A 121 9.66 3.84 0.28
CA PHE A 121 8.86 4.27 -0.88
C PHE A 121 8.68 5.80 -0.97
N LYS A 122 9.37 6.59 -0.12
CA LYS A 122 9.33 8.05 -0.14
C LYS A 122 10.69 8.66 -0.46
#